data_AF-A0A6I4WLC3-F1
#
_entry.id   AF-A0A6I4WLC3-F1
#
_cell.length_a   1.000
_cell.length_b   1.000
_cell.length_c   1.000
_cell.angle_alpha   90.00
_cell.angle_beta   90.00
_cell.angle_gamma   90.00
#
_symmetry.space_group_name_H-M   'P 1'
#
loop_
_entity.id
_entity.type
_entity.pdbx_description
1 polymer ?
#
loop_
_entity_poly.entity_id
_entity_poly.type
_entity_poly.pdbx_seq_one_letter_code
_entity_poly.pdbx_strand_id
1 'polypeptide(L)'
;MTVMEANPEAGTTPALNPRDLIDPVLFDKLVARVQEDQQVAQFYAVGMVEQMLVYLKAVAEYGGRPGNLAPSKAVDPAWHVFVLHTAEYRAFCADLGGGFIEHTPVVTEDITSGNALARTLDAMRATGYAVDERYWQLGTWTSCCSTENCHSQIAYLA
;
A
#
# COMPACT_ATOMS: atom_id res chain seq x y z
N MET A 1 32.58 3.91 40.83
CA MET A 1 31.10 3.93 40.82
C MET A 1 30.71 4.90 39.72
N THR A 2 30.51 4.39 38.50
CA THR A 2 30.10 5.20 37.35
C THR A 2 28.63 4.93 37.13
N VAL A 3 27.81 5.97 37.31
CA VAL A 3 26.38 5.92 37.05
C VAL A 3 26.13 5.91 35.55
N MET A 4 25.28 4.99 35.11
CA MET A 4 24.69 4.95 33.77
C MET A 4 23.84 6.20 33.58
N GLU A 5 24.17 7.04 32.60
CA GLU A 5 23.23 8.04 32.10
C GLU A 5 22.31 7.35 31.10
N ALA A 6 21.03 7.28 31.46
CA ALA A 6 19.98 6.74 30.61
C ALA A 6 19.80 7.65 29.38
N ASN A 7 19.88 7.06 28.19
CA ASN A 7 19.48 7.69 26.93
C ASN A 7 17.96 7.94 26.97
N PRO A 8 17.46 9.17 26.75
CA PRO A 8 16.02 9.41 26.71
C PRO A 8 15.47 8.74 25.45
N GLU A 9 14.59 7.75 25.63
CA GLU A 9 13.83 7.20 24.51
C GLU A 9 13.00 8.34 23.88
N ALA A 10 13.35 8.69 22.65
CA ALA A 10 12.57 9.60 21.83
C ALA A 10 11.13 9.09 21.80
N GLY A 11 10.19 9.90 22.29
CA GLY A 11 8.78 9.57 22.29
C GLY A 11 8.29 9.35 20.86
N THR A 12 8.15 8.09 20.47
CA THR A 12 7.52 7.70 19.21
C THR A 12 6.06 8.08 19.30
N THR A 13 5.64 9.11 18.55
CA THR A 13 4.22 9.36 18.31
C THR A 13 3.62 8.06 17.73
N PRO A 14 2.49 7.54 18.26
CA PRO A 14 1.88 6.34 17.72
C PRO A 14 1.58 6.57 16.24
N ALA A 15 1.99 5.64 15.38
CA ALA A 15 1.64 5.70 13.97
C ALA A 15 0.11 5.69 13.80
N LEU A 16 -0.40 6.38 12.78
CA LEU A 16 -1.81 6.36 12.44
C LEU A 16 -2.27 4.93 12.11
N ASN A 17 -3.53 4.62 12.38
CA ASN A 17 -4.11 3.31 12.10
C ASN A 17 -4.66 3.25 10.67
N PRO A 18 -4.12 2.40 9.77
CA PRO A 18 -4.59 2.33 8.38
C PRO A 18 -6.07 1.98 8.23
N ARG A 19 -6.67 1.30 9.21
CA ARG A 19 -8.08 0.89 9.16
C ARG A 19 -9.04 2.08 9.21
N ASP A 20 -8.59 3.21 9.74
CA ASP A 20 -9.41 4.42 9.84
C ASP A 20 -9.58 5.12 8.47
N LEU A 21 -8.89 4.63 7.43
CA LEU A 21 -8.99 5.14 6.06
C LEU A 21 -10.26 4.65 5.33
N ILE A 22 -10.95 3.63 5.83
CA ILE A 22 -12.17 3.08 5.20
C ILE A 22 -13.20 2.67 6.26
N ASP A 23 -14.44 2.43 5.82
CA ASP A 23 -15.48 1.85 6.67
C ASP A 23 -15.07 0.46 7.22
N PRO A 24 -15.30 0.15 8.51
CA PRO A 24 -14.91 -1.14 9.09
C PRO A 24 -15.56 -2.36 8.43
N VAL A 25 -16.80 -2.25 7.96
CA VAL A 25 -17.48 -3.35 7.26
C VAL A 25 -16.84 -3.58 5.89
N LEU A 26 -16.43 -2.51 5.21
CA LEU A 26 -15.64 -2.63 3.98
C LEU A 26 -14.28 -3.28 4.26
N PHE A 27 -13.58 -2.90 5.32
CA PHE A 27 -12.31 -3.51 5.71
C PHE A 27 -12.45 -5.03 5.87
N ASP A 28 -13.44 -5.48 6.64
CA ASP A 28 -13.68 -6.91 6.87
C ASP A 28 -14.01 -7.66 5.57
N LYS A 29 -14.79 -7.04 4.66
CA LYS A 29 -15.08 -7.61 3.34
C LYS A 29 -13.82 -7.79 2.49
N LEU A 30 -12.97 -6.76 2.44
CA LEU A 30 -11.71 -6.82 1.68
C LEU A 30 -10.79 -7.89 2.25
N VAL A 31 -10.64 -7.97 3.58
CA VAL A 31 -9.82 -8.99 4.24
C VAL A 31 -10.34 -10.40 3.92
N ALA A 32 -11.65 -10.63 4.06
CA ALA A 32 -12.25 -11.93 3.76
C ALA A 32 -12.00 -12.34 2.30
N ARG A 33 -12.16 -11.39 1.37
CA ARG A 33 -11.95 -11.64 -0.05
C ARG A 33 -10.48 -11.89 -0.40
N VAL A 34 -9.56 -11.10 0.15
CA VAL A 34 -8.11 -11.33 0.00
C VAL A 34 -7.72 -12.69 0.56
N GLN A 35 -8.24 -13.06 1.73
CA GLN A 35 -7.97 -14.35 2.35
C GLN A 35 -8.42 -15.51 1.45
N GLU A 36 -9.61 -15.41 0.86
CA GLU A 36 -10.14 -16.41 -0.06
C GLU A 36 -9.31 -16.50 -1.34
N ASP A 37 -9.08 -15.37 -2.01
CA ASP A 37 -8.40 -15.33 -3.32
C ASP A 37 -6.91 -15.71 -3.22
N GLN A 38 -6.24 -15.39 -2.10
CA GLN A 38 -4.81 -15.62 -1.91
C GLN A 38 -4.51 -16.88 -1.09
N GLN A 39 -5.53 -17.50 -0.49
CA GLN A 39 -5.42 -18.70 0.35
C GLN A 39 -4.38 -18.55 1.48
N VAL A 40 -4.32 -17.36 2.08
CA VAL A 40 -3.40 -17.03 3.17
C VAL A 40 -4.09 -17.09 4.54
N ALA A 41 -3.30 -17.05 5.62
CA ALA A 41 -3.86 -16.90 6.96
C ALA A 41 -4.52 -15.53 7.14
N GLN A 42 -5.59 -15.46 7.93
CA GLN A 42 -6.36 -14.23 8.15
C GLN A 42 -5.50 -13.05 8.61
N PHE A 43 -4.58 -13.27 9.56
CA PHE A 43 -3.69 -12.20 10.05
C PHE A 43 -2.79 -11.64 8.93
N TYR A 44 -2.43 -12.48 7.96
CA TYR A 44 -1.61 -12.05 6.84
C TYR A 44 -2.44 -11.21 5.85
N ALA A 45 -3.66 -11.64 5.54
CA ALA A 45 -4.62 -10.88 4.72
C ALA A 45 -4.95 -9.50 5.34
N VAL A 46 -5.11 -9.44 6.67
CA VAL A 46 -5.27 -8.18 7.42
C VAL A 46 -4.12 -7.22 7.11
N GLY A 47 -2.86 -7.66 7.24
CA GLY A 47 -1.72 -6.80 6.93
C GLY A 47 -1.59 -6.46 5.44
N MET A 48 -1.99 -7.35 4.52
CA MET A 48 -2.03 -7.01 3.09
C MET A 48 -2.99 -5.84 2.82
N VAL A 49 -4.19 -5.87 3.42
CA VAL A 49 -5.19 -4.79 3.28
C VAL A 49 -4.70 -3.51 3.95
N GLU A 50 -4.15 -3.58 5.17
CA GLU A 50 -3.60 -2.40 5.86
C GLU A 50 -2.49 -1.74 5.04
N GLN A 51 -1.52 -2.51 4.53
CA GLN A 51 -0.42 -1.98 3.73
C GLN A 51 -0.89 -1.46 2.37
N MET A 52 -1.93 -2.07 1.78
CA MET A 52 -2.59 -1.56 0.57
C MET A 52 -3.23 -0.19 0.80
N LEU A 53 -3.91 0.03 1.93
CA LEU A 53 -4.51 1.33 2.24
C LEU A 53 -3.45 2.42 2.39
N VAL A 54 -2.34 2.12 3.08
CA VAL A 54 -1.21 3.04 3.20
C VAL A 54 -0.56 3.32 1.84
N TYR A 55 -0.44 2.30 0.97
CA TYR A 55 0.06 2.46 -0.38
C TYR A 55 -0.80 3.44 -1.20
N LEU A 56 -2.12 3.27 -1.20
CA LEU A 56 -3.01 4.17 -1.96
C LEU A 56 -3.03 5.59 -1.38
N LYS A 57 -2.93 5.73 -0.06
CA LYS A 57 -2.72 7.02 0.60
C LYS A 57 -1.43 7.69 0.10
N ALA A 58 -0.34 6.94 0.03
CA ALA A 58 0.94 7.43 -0.48
C ALA A 58 0.85 7.84 -1.96
N VAL A 59 0.17 7.06 -2.80
CA VAL A 59 -0.08 7.41 -4.21
C VAL A 59 -0.81 8.75 -4.32
N ALA A 60 -1.90 8.93 -3.55
CA ALA A 60 -2.67 10.16 -3.55
C ALA A 60 -1.81 11.38 -3.14
N GLU A 61 -0.99 11.26 -2.09
CA GLU A 61 -0.13 12.33 -1.59
C GLU A 61 1.13 12.57 -2.45
N TYR A 62 1.56 11.56 -3.20
CA TYR A 62 2.70 11.68 -4.12
C TYR A 62 2.39 12.65 -5.28
N GLY A 63 1.11 12.79 -5.67
CA GLY A 63 0.61 13.98 -6.35
C GLY A 63 1.34 14.38 -7.64
N GLY A 64 1.48 13.47 -8.60
CA GLY A 64 2.05 13.77 -9.93
C GLY A 64 3.54 14.12 -9.96
N ARG A 65 4.27 13.88 -8.86
CA ARG A 65 5.75 13.97 -8.84
C ARG A 65 6.37 13.03 -9.87
N PRO A 66 7.62 13.30 -10.32
CA PRO A 66 8.31 12.44 -11.28
C PRO A 66 8.44 10.99 -10.80
N GLY A 67 8.24 10.04 -11.73
CA GLY A 67 8.34 8.61 -11.47
C GLY A 67 7.05 8.03 -10.88
N ASN A 68 6.69 6.81 -11.28
CA ASN A 68 5.48 6.16 -10.78
C ASN A 68 5.78 5.40 -9.49
N LEU A 69 4.75 5.23 -8.65
CA LEU A 69 4.79 4.29 -7.54
C LEU A 69 4.28 2.93 -8.02
N ALA A 70 4.86 1.87 -7.47
CA ALA A 70 4.44 0.50 -7.72
C ALA A 70 4.18 -0.22 -6.39
N PRO A 71 3.12 -1.03 -6.29
CA PRO A 71 2.89 -1.88 -5.13
C PRO A 71 3.94 -2.99 -5.07
N SER A 72 4.13 -3.57 -3.90
CA SER A 72 4.87 -4.83 -3.79
C SER A 72 4.01 -6.00 -4.27
N LYS A 73 4.67 -7.14 -4.48
CA LYS A 73 4.02 -8.40 -4.83
C LYS A 73 2.99 -8.89 -3.80
N ALA A 74 3.20 -8.59 -2.52
CA ALA A 74 2.27 -8.96 -1.46
C ALA A 74 1.10 -7.98 -1.34
N VAL A 75 1.23 -6.75 -1.84
CA VAL A 75 0.21 -5.70 -1.67
C VAL A 75 -0.69 -5.57 -2.91
N ASP A 76 -0.14 -5.81 -4.11
CA ASP A 76 -0.88 -5.73 -5.37
C ASP A 76 -2.17 -6.58 -5.40
N PRO A 77 -2.19 -7.84 -4.90
CA PRO A 77 -3.42 -8.63 -4.89
C PRO A 77 -4.54 -8.01 -4.02
N ALA A 78 -4.19 -7.37 -2.90
CA ALA A 78 -5.18 -6.67 -2.08
C ALA A 78 -5.73 -5.44 -2.80
N TRP A 79 -4.92 -4.76 -3.60
CA TRP A 79 -5.38 -3.64 -4.42
C TRP A 79 -6.30 -4.11 -5.54
N HIS A 80 -6.01 -5.24 -6.20
CA HIS A 80 -6.91 -5.84 -7.18
C HIS A 80 -8.29 -6.13 -6.60
N VAL A 81 -8.35 -6.73 -5.41
CA VAL A 81 -9.62 -6.97 -4.70
C VAL A 81 -10.37 -5.66 -4.51
N PHE A 82 -9.69 -4.61 -4.03
CA PHE A 82 -10.35 -3.32 -3.79
C PHE A 82 -10.86 -2.67 -5.09
N VAL A 83 -10.12 -2.73 -6.19
CA VAL A 83 -10.56 -2.22 -7.50
C VAL A 83 -11.87 -2.89 -7.95
N LEU A 84 -12.08 -4.18 -7.65
CA LEU A 84 -13.33 -4.89 -7.97
C LEU A 84 -14.53 -4.39 -7.16
N HIS A 85 -14.31 -3.79 -5.99
CA HIS A 85 -15.32 -3.03 -5.25
C HIS A 85 -15.43 -1.60 -5.78
N THR A 86 -15.74 -1.49 -7.07
CA THR A 86 -15.58 -0.25 -7.86
C THR A 86 -16.26 1.00 -7.29
N ALA A 87 -17.42 0.86 -6.63
CA ALA A 87 -18.14 1.99 -6.03
C ALA A 87 -17.41 2.51 -4.79
N GLU A 88 -17.05 1.61 -3.88
CA GLU A 88 -16.29 1.92 -2.68
C GLU A 88 -14.87 2.41 -3.02
N TYR A 89 -14.22 1.81 -4.00
CA TYR A 89 -12.89 2.22 -4.47
C TYR A 89 -12.92 3.65 -5.04
N ARG A 90 -13.96 4.00 -5.82
CA ARG A 90 -14.13 5.36 -6.35
C ARG A 90 -14.36 6.38 -5.24
N ALA A 91 -15.20 6.05 -4.26
CA ALA A 91 -15.46 6.91 -3.10
C ALA A 91 -14.18 7.12 -2.29
N PHE A 92 -13.46 6.03 -2.00
CA PHE A 92 -12.18 6.07 -1.31
C PHE A 92 -11.15 6.96 -2.01
N CYS A 93 -10.97 6.83 -3.32
CA CYS A 93 -10.05 7.71 -4.07
C CYS A 93 -10.44 9.19 -3.93
N ALA A 94 -11.74 9.51 -4.02
CA ALA A 94 -12.22 10.87 -3.86
C ALA A 94 -11.96 11.43 -2.44
N ASP A 95 -12.15 10.62 -1.40
CA ASP A 95 -11.93 11.00 -0.01
C ASP A 95 -10.45 11.25 0.32
N LEU A 96 -9.53 10.62 -0.41
CA LEU A 96 -8.09 10.89 -0.29
C LEU A 96 -7.68 12.27 -0.83
N GLY A 97 -8.57 12.99 -1.51
CA GLY A 97 -8.30 14.31 -2.08
C GLY A 97 -7.44 14.30 -3.35
N GLY A 98 -7.06 13.11 -3.82
CA GLY A 98 -6.46 12.88 -5.13
C GLY A 98 -7.55 12.48 -6.14
N GLY A 99 -7.26 12.60 -7.44
CA GLY A 99 -8.14 12.05 -8.48
C GLY A 99 -8.31 10.53 -8.37
N PHE A 100 -8.95 9.92 -9.36
CA PHE A 100 -9.07 8.47 -9.40
C PHE A 100 -7.69 7.83 -9.55
N ILE A 101 -7.32 6.91 -8.65
CA ILE A 101 -6.06 6.17 -8.74
C ILE A 101 -6.25 5.05 -9.75
N GLU A 102 -5.66 5.20 -10.92
CA GLU A 102 -5.70 4.20 -11.98
C GLU A 102 -4.74 3.06 -11.69
N HIS A 103 -5.25 1.84 -11.85
CA HIS A 103 -4.45 0.63 -11.90
C HIS A 103 -4.04 0.36 -13.33
N THR A 104 -2.73 0.33 -13.60
CA THR A 104 -2.19 -0.01 -14.92
C THR A 104 -1.26 -1.21 -14.80
N PRO A 105 -1.61 -2.36 -15.41
CA PRO A 105 -0.72 -3.52 -15.48
C PRO A 105 0.40 -3.25 -16.50
N VAL A 106 1.60 -2.94 -16.03
CA VAL A 106 2.78 -2.71 -16.88
C VAL A 106 4.08 -3.10 -16.20
N VAL A 107 4.99 -3.64 -16.99
CA VAL A 107 6.35 -3.94 -16.56
C VAL A 107 7.30 -2.93 -17.18
N THR A 108 7.96 -2.13 -16.35
CA THR A 108 8.98 -1.16 -16.79
C THR A 108 10.32 -1.48 -16.13
N GLU A 109 11.42 -1.02 -16.73
CA GLU A 109 12.77 -1.13 -16.13
C GLU A 109 12.83 -0.52 -14.73
N ASP A 110 12.09 0.56 -14.53
CA ASP A 110 11.99 1.27 -13.26
C ASP A 110 11.33 0.42 -12.16
N ILE A 111 10.40 -0.49 -12.51
CA ILE A 111 9.84 -1.45 -11.56
C ILE A 111 10.77 -2.66 -11.39
N THR A 112 11.31 -3.22 -12.47
CA THR A 112 12.17 -4.43 -12.39
C THR A 112 13.51 -4.18 -11.72
N SER A 113 14.04 -2.96 -11.80
CA SER A 113 15.25 -2.52 -11.07
C SER A 113 15.02 -2.28 -9.58
N GLY A 114 13.76 -2.22 -9.12
CA GLY A 114 13.39 -1.90 -7.74
C GLY A 114 13.35 -0.40 -7.43
N ASN A 115 13.66 0.48 -8.39
CA ASN A 115 13.61 1.93 -8.21
C ASN A 115 12.20 2.43 -7.86
N ALA A 116 11.17 1.88 -8.52
CA ALA A 116 9.78 2.20 -8.21
C ALA A 116 9.39 1.78 -6.79
N LEU A 117 9.83 0.60 -6.35
CA LEU A 117 9.57 0.11 -5.00
C LEU A 117 10.26 1.00 -3.94
N ALA A 118 11.50 1.42 -4.18
CA ALA A 118 12.21 2.34 -3.29
C ALA A 118 11.45 3.66 -3.13
N ARG A 119 10.97 4.25 -4.24
CA ARG A 119 10.13 5.46 -4.19
C ARG A 119 8.80 5.21 -3.49
N THR A 120 8.16 4.06 -3.69
CA THR A 120 6.93 3.69 -2.98
C THR A 120 7.15 3.69 -1.48
N LEU A 121 8.23 3.06 -1.01
CA LEU A 121 8.55 3.00 0.42
C LEU A 121 8.81 4.39 1.01
N ASP A 122 9.52 5.25 0.29
CA ASP A 122 9.76 6.63 0.72
C ASP A 122 8.46 7.44 0.78
N ALA A 123 7.58 7.29 -0.22
CA ALA A 123 6.28 7.92 -0.25
C ALA A 123 5.38 7.44 0.90
N MET A 124 5.35 6.12 1.17
CA MET A 124 4.59 5.55 2.28
C MET A 124 5.07 6.03 3.64
N ARG A 125 6.39 6.11 3.85
CA ARG A 125 6.97 6.62 5.11
C ARG A 125 6.60 8.09 5.36
N ALA A 126 6.37 8.87 4.30
CA ALA A 126 5.96 10.27 4.41
C ALA A 126 4.49 10.46 4.85
N THR A 127 3.65 9.41 4.78
CA THR A 127 2.22 9.49 5.13
C THR A 127 1.94 9.52 6.64
N GLY A 128 2.93 9.18 7.49
CA GLY A 128 2.76 9.04 8.94
C GLY A 128 2.12 7.72 9.42
N TYR A 129 1.83 6.79 8.51
CA TYR A 129 1.41 5.43 8.84
C TYR A 129 2.61 4.49 8.96
N ALA A 130 2.44 3.39 9.70
CA ALA A 130 3.46 2.37 9.83
C ALA A 130 3.60 1.55 8.53
N VAL A 131 4.83 1.45 8.03
CA VAL A 131 5.19 0.56 6.93
C VAL A 131 5.71 -0.75 7.50
N ASP A 132 5.00 -1.84 7.24
CA ASP A 132 5.42 -3.18 7.67
C ASP A 132 6.27 -3.83 6.58
N GLU A 133 7.59 -3.76 6.77
CA GLU A 133 8.57 -4.21 5.77
C GLU A 133 8.37 -5.66 5.33
N ARG A 134 7.71 -6.51 6.13
CA ARG A 134 7.41 -7.91 5.76
C ARG A 134 6.58 -8.01 4.47
N TYR A 135 5.75 -7.01 4.19
CA TYR A 135 4.92 -6.95 2.97
C TYR A 135 5.62 -6.27 1.80
N TRP A 136 6.81 -5.68 2.01
CA TRP A 136 7.52 -4.88 1.00
C TRP A 136 8.87 -5.46 0.61
N GLN A 137 9.19 -6.68 1.05
CA GLN A 137 10.41 -7.37 0.63
C GLN A 137 10.36 -7.76 -0.85
N LEU A 138 11.50 -7.59 -1.54
CA LEU A 138 11.74 -8.14 -2.87
C LEU A 138 11.89 -9.67 -2.75
N GLY A 139 10.76 -10.38 -2.78
CA GLY A 139 10.71 -11.84 -2.68
C GLY A 139 10.28 -12.49 -3.99
N THR A 140 11.05 -13.49 -4.43
CA THR A 140 10.74 -14.38 -5.56
C THR A 140 9.57 -15.32 -5.22
N TRP A 141 8.33 -14.84 -5.26
CA TRP A 141 7.16 -15.70 -5.07
C TRP A 141 6.08 -15.40 -6.07
N THR A 142 6.02 -16.16 -7.16
CA THR A 142 5.07 -16.15 -8.28
C THR A 142 3.74 -15.41 -7.99
N SER A 143 3.51 -14.33 -8.73
CA SER A 143 2.28 -13.56 -8.77
C SER A 143 1.17 -14.43 -9.35
N CYS A 144 -0.08 -14.23 -8.89
CA CYS A 144 -1.27 -14.83 -9.51
C CYS A 144 -1.44 -14.44 -10.98
N CYS A 145 -0.78 -13.38 -11.46
CA CYS A 145 -0.64 -13.06 -12.88
C CYS A 145 0.82 -13.21 -13.30
N SER A 146 1.08 -14.04 -14.31
CA SER A 146 2.38 -14.23 -14.97
C SER A 146 2.92 -12.98 -15.69
N THR A 147 2.23 -11.85 -15.61
CA THR A 147 2.65 -10.53 -16.07
C THR A 147 2.99 -9.66 -14.86
N GLU A 148 4.13 -9.93 -14.23
CA GLU A 148 4.53 -9.30 -12.97
C GLU A 148 5.02 -7.86 -13.21
N ASN A 149 4.13 -6.89 -13.02
CA ASN A 149 4.31 -5.60 -12.35
C ASN A 149 3.14 -4.66 -12.71
N CYS A 150 2.61 -3.93 -11.73
CA CYS A 150 1.55 -2.94 -11.89
C CYS A 150 2.08 -1.60 -11.38
N HIS A 151 1.56 -0.47 -11.85
CA HIS A 151 1.86 0.83 -11.26
C HIS A 151 0.61 1.65 -11.04
N SER A 152 0.70 2.64 -10.16
CA SER A 152 -0.39 3.59 -9.91
C SER A 152 -0.10 4.94 -10.56
N GLN A 153 -1.13 5.53 -11.16
CA GLN A 153 -1.13 6.91 -11.64
C GLN A 153 -2.42 7.59 -11.18
N ILE A 154 -2.36 8.88 -10.85
CA ILE A 154 -3.58 9.66 -10.59
C ILE A 154 -4.10 10.16 -11.93
N ALA A 155 -5.34 9.82 -12.27
CA ALA A 155 -6.04 10.47 -13.35
C ALA A 155 -6.58 11.82 -12.86
N TYR A 156 -6.04 12.90 -13.42
CA TYR A 156 -6.69 14.20 -13.37
C TYR A 156 -7.70 14.25 -14.51
N LEU A 157 -8.99 14.24 -14.18
CA LEU A 157 -10.01 14.55 -15.17
C LEU A 157 -9.82 16.01 -15.59
N ALA A 158 -9.57 16.22 -16.89
CA ALA A 158 -9.47 17.52 -17.52
C ALA A 158 -10.83 18.24 -17.56
#